data_AF-A0A8B7WDI0-F1
#
_entry.id   AF-A0A8B7WDI0-F1
#
_cell.length_a   1.000
_cell.length_b   1.000
_cell.length_c   1.000
_cell.angle_alpha   90.00
_cell.angle_beta   90.00
_cell.angle_gamma   90.00
#
_symmetry.space_group_name_H-M   'P 1'
#
loop_
_entity.id
_entity.type
_entity.pdbx_description
1 polymer ?
#
loop_
_entity_poly.entity_id
_entity_poly.type
_entity_poly.pdbx_seq_one_letter_code
_entity_poly.pdbx_strand_id
1 'polypeptide(L)'
;MSESTVPEWITPVEGEPMVSASTKASESRLEKNLVATFILIVKHFIQRHPINQDNLIQSHGVATLGTLLQKVPGTLMDVNVLMAIQLLIEQVSLEKNVPLLQQMYQYLLFDFRIWNHGDFPFQIGHIQYLSTIIKDSRRVFRKKYGVQFLLDTLRIYYGYDVSAPS
;
A
#
# COMPACT_ATOMS: atom_id res chain seq x y z
N MET A 1 6.12 30.29 56.55
CA MET A 1 7.18 30.60 55.59
C MET A 1 7.63 29.29 54.96
N SER A 2 7.19 29.09 53.71
CA SER A 2 7.77 28.27 52.64
C SER A 2 8.34 26.88 52.97
N GLU A 3 7.50 25.86 52.82
CA GLU A 3 7.90 24.51 52.43
C GLU A 3 8.11 24.50 50.91
N SER A 4 9.35 24.27 50.46
CA SER A 4 9.74 24.25 49.05
C SER A 4 9.67 22.82 48.53
N THR A 5 8.54 22.43 47.95
CA THR A 5 8.41 21.17 47.20
C THR A 5 8.83 21.41 45.75
N VAL A 6 9.97 20.85 45.34
CA VAL A 6 10.44 20.85 43.95
C VAL A 6 9.62 19.80 43.17
N PRO A 7 8.97 20.13 42.05
CA PRO A 7 8.39 19.09 41.20
C PRO A 7 9.50 18.47 40.34
N GLU A 8 9.69 17.17 40.54
CA GLU A 8 10.52 16.27 39.77
C GLU A 8 10.08 16.28 38.30
N TRP A 9 11.02 16.56 37.39
CA TRP A 9 10.79 16.53 35.96
C TRP A 9 10.63 15.09 35.51
N ILE A 10 9.39 14.64 35.34
CA ILE A 10 9.07 13.36 34.72
C ILE A 10 9.37 13.51 33.22
N THR A 11 10.45 12.91 32.77
CA THR A 11 10.74 12.72 31.35
C THR A 11 9.64 11.84 30.73
N PRO A 12 9.03 12.21 29.59
CA PRO A 12 8.14 11.29 28.91
C PRO A 12 8.96 10.11 28.40
N VAL A 13 8.57 8.91 28.80
CA VAL A 13 9.07 7.64 28.28
C VAL A 13 8.99 7.66 26.75
N GLU A 14 10.12 7.67 26.07
CA GLU A 14 10.23 7.44 24.64
C GLU A 14 9.93 5.97 24.35
N GLY A 15 8.64 5.61 24.34
CA GLY A 15 8.15 4.46 23.59
C GLY A 15 7.86 4.90 22.16
N GLU A 16 8.39 4.19 21.16
CA GLU A 16 8.15 4.29 19.69
C GLU A 16 9.26 4.86 18.76
N PRO A 17 10.58 4.74 19.01
CA PRO A 17 11.56 4.99 17.95
C PRO A 17 11.79 3.79 17.02
N MET A 18 11.45 2.56 17.43
CA MET A 18 11.92 1.37 16.70
C MET A 18 11.12 1.07 15.42
N VAL A 19 9.79 1.25 15.44
CA VAL A 19 8.96 1.09 14.24
C VAL A 19 9.20 2.24 13.26
N SER A 20 9.24 3.47 13.77
CA SER A 20 9.45 4.68 12.96
C SER A 20 10.84 4.74 12.31
N ALA A 21 11.89 4.26 12.99
CA ALA A 21 13.23 4.15 12.40
C ALA A 21 13.31 3.08 11.31
N SER A 22 12.64 1.94 11.51
CA SER A 22 12.58 0.86 10.50
C SER A 22 11.86 1.32 9.23
N THR A 23 10.74 2.04 9.37
CA THR A 23 9.99 2.64 8.26
C THR A 23 10.81 3.71 7.52
N LYS A 24 11.55 4.56 8.24
CA LYS A 24 12.43 5.55 7.61
C LYS A 24 13.61 4.90 6.86
N ALA A 25 14.16 3.82 7.39
CA ALA A 25 15.24 3.08 6.75
C ALA A 25 14.77 2.34 5.49
N SER A 26 13.55 1.78 5.49
CA SER A 26 12.97 1.19 4.27
C SER A 26 12.62 2.26 3.23
N GLU A 27 12.14 3.44 3.64
CA GLU A 27 11.81 4.55 2.73
C GLU A 27 13.03 5.17 2.04
N SER A 28 14.14 5.38 2.75
CA SER A 28 15.37 5.93 2.12
C SER A 28 15.93 5.03 1.02
N ARG A 29 15.66 3.72 1.06
CA ARG A 29 16.04 2.77 0.00
C ARG A 29 15.15 2.90 -1.25
N LEU A 30 13.91 3.36 -1.08
CA LEU A 30 12.91 3.52 -2.14
C LEU A 30 13.19 4.74 -3.02
N GLU A 31 13.93 5.74 -2.52
CA GLU A 31 14.19 7.01 -3.21
C GLU A 31 14.91 6.86 -4.56
N LYS A 32 15.51 5.69 -4.82
CA LYS A 32 16.18 5.36 -6.09
C LYS A 32 15.20 5.09 -7.24
N ASN A 33 13.94 4.79 -6.96
CA ASN A 33 12.90 4.58 -7.96
C ASN A 33 11.89 5.74 -7.90
N LEU A 34 11.84 6.55 -8.97
CA LEU A 34 10.98 7.74 -9.04
C LEU A 34 9.48 7.41 -8.88
N VAL A 35 9.04 6.25 -9.35
CA VAL A 35 7.64 5.80 -9.21
C VAL A 35 7.34 5.50 -7.75
N ALA A 36 8.23 4.77 -7.07
CA ALA A 36 8.12 4.50 -5.65
C ALA A 36 8.15 5.79 -4.82
N THR A 37 9.08 6.71 -5.13
CA THR A 37 9.17 8.03 -4.48
C THR A 37 7.88 8.83 -4.65
N PHE A 38 7.29 8.86 -5.85
CA PHE A 38 6.02 9.53 -6.07
C PHE A 38 4.89 8.96 -5.22
N ILE A 39 4.81 7.63 -5.11
CA ILE A 39 3.82 6.96 -4.25
C ILE A 39 4.05 7.31 -2.77
N LEU A 40 5.32 7.36 -2.33
CA LEU A 40 5.66 7.80 -0.98
C LEU A 40 5.28 9.26 -0.73
N ILE A 41 5.43 10.14 -1.72
CA ILE A 41 4.95 11.52 -1.61
C ILE A 41 3.43 11.50 -1.35
N VAL A 42 2.64 10.76 -2.13
CA VAL A 42 1.20 10.62 -1.90
C VAL A 42 0.89 10.10 -0.48
N LYS A 43 1.62 9.10 0.01
CA LYS A 43 1.51 8.60 1.38
C LYS A 43 1.74 9.71 2.42
N HIS A 44 2.81 10.49 2.28
CA HIS A 44 3.11 11.59 3.20
C HIS A 44 2.07 12.72 3.13
N PHE A 45 1.52 12.99 1.95
CA PHE A 45 0.47 14.01 1.78
C PHE A 45 -0.82 13.68 2.54
N ILE A 46 -1.15 12.40 2.70
CA ILE A 46 -2.38 11.97 3.39
C ILE A 46 -2.16 11.61 4.87
N GLN A 47 -0.91 11.39 5.29
CA GLN A 47 -0.54 11.02 6.64
C GLN A 47 -0.93 12.13 7.62
N ARG A 48 -1.78 11.81 8.60
CA ARG A 48 -2.30 12.74 9.62
C ARG A 48 -3.01 13.97 9.04
N HIS A 49 -3.51 13.88 7.80
CA HIS A 49 -4.19 14.96 7.10
C HIS A 49 -5.56 14.50 6.55
N PRO A 50 -6.62 14.49 7.38
CA PRO A 50 -7.94 13.99 6.97
C PRO A 50 -8.53 14.76 5.79
N ILE A 51 -8.31 16.07 5.71
CA ILE A 51 -8.75 16.89 4.57
C ILE A 51 -8.13 16.41 3.26
N ASN A 52 -6.83 16.04 3.27
CA ASN A 52 -6.16 15.52 2.09
C ASN A 52 -6.66 14.12 1.73
N GLN A 53 -7.00 13.30 2.73
CA GLN A 53 -7.63 12.00 2.49
C GLN A 53 -8.98 12.16 1.79
N ASP A 54 -9.83 13.06 2.27
CA ASP A 54 -11.15 13.34 1.67
C ASP A 54 -11.02 13.92 0.27
N ASN A 55 -10.09 14.86 0.07
CA ASN A 55 -9.79 15.42 -1.25
C ASN A 55 -9.31 14.33 -2.22
N LEU A 56 -8.49 13.37 -1.76
CA LEU A 56 -8.03 12.27 -2.60
C LEU A 56 -9.18 11.34 -3.04
N ILE A 57 -10.17 11.13 -2.16
CA ILE A 57 -11.39 10.36 -2.49
C ILE A 57 -12.22 11.13 -3.52
N GLN A 58 -12.54 12.40 -3.23
CA GLN A 58 -13.46 13.22 -4.04
C GLN A 58 -12.90 13.53 -5.43
N SER A 59 -11.58 13.67 -5.54
CA SER A 59 -10.90 13.92 -6.82
C SER A 59 -10.69 12.66 -7.67
N HIS A 60 -11.13 11.48 -7.23
CA HIS A 60 -10.77 10.20 -7.83
C HIS A 60 -9.24 9.99 -7.95
N GLY A 61 -8.49 10.52 -6.98
CA GLY A 61 -7.03 10.52 -7.04
C GLY A 61 -6.44 9.11 -7.00
N VAL A 62 -7.04 8.18 -6.24
CA VAL A 62 -6.57 6.78 -6.20
C VAL A 62 -6.79 6.07 -7.55
N ALA A 63 -7.94 6.29 -8.20
CA ALA A 63 -8.23 5.72 -9.52
C ALA A 63 -7.30 6.31 -10.60
N THR A 64 -7.01 7.61 -10.50
CA THR A 64 -6.04 8.29 -11.37
C THR A 64 -4.63 7.72 -11.18
N LEU A 65 -4.19 7.54 -9.93
CA LEU A 65 -2.92 6.91 -9.60
C LEU A 65 -2.83 5.50 -10.21
N GLY A 66 -3.85 4.65 -10.01
CA GLY A 66 -3.90 3.31 -10.60
C GLY A 66 -3.79 3.33 -12.13
N THR A 67 -4.51 4.26 -12.79
CA THR A 67 -4.45 4.43 -14.25
C THR A 67 -3.06 4.89 -14.73
N LEU A 68 -2.38 5.74 -13.96
CA LEU A 68 -1.01 6.16 -14.28
C LEU A 68 -0.04 4.99 -14.14
N LEU A 69 -0.18 4.18 -13.09
CA LEU A 69 0.68 3.01 -12.86
C LEU A 69 0.55 1.95 -13.96
N GLN A 70 -0.64 1.76 -14.53
CA GLN A 70 -0.83 0.89 -15.70
C GLN A 70 -0.03 1.35 -16.94
N LYS A 71 0.35 2.63 -17.01
CA LYS A 71 1.08 3.21 -18.15
C LYS A 71 2.59 3.28 -17.89
N VAL A 72 3.06 2.92 -16.70
CA VAL A 72 4.48 2.92 -16.38
C VAL A 72 5.17 1.76 -17.11
N PRO A 73 6.33 1.98 -17.76
CA PRO A 73 7.11 0.89 -18.33
C PRO A 73 7.44 -0.18 -17.29
N GLY A 74 7.27 -1.46 -17.64
CA GLY A 74 7.49 -2.58 -16.73
C GLY A 74 8.89 -2.61 -16.08
N THR A 75 9.90 -2.05 -16.74
CA THR A 75 11.27 -1.89 -16.21
C THR A 75 11.37 -1.00 -14.98
N LEU A 76 10.36 -0.16 -14.70
CA LEU A 76 10.28 0.70 -13.52
C LEU A 76 9.35 0.12 -12.44
N MET A 77 8.61 -0.95 -12.75
CA MET A 77 7.65 -1.63 -11.86
C MET A 77 8.37 -2.76 -11.13
N ASP A 78 9.18 -2.40 -10.14
CA ASP A 78 9.98 -3.32 -9.33
C ASP A 78 9.44 -3.45 -7.90
N VAL A 79 10.13 -4.26 -7.09
CA VAL A 79 9.80 -4.48 -5.67
C VAL A 79 9.76 -3.20 -4.83
N ASN A 80 10.43 -2.11 -5.25
CA ASN A 80 10.37 -0.83 -4.55
C ASN A 80 8.99 -0.18 -4.75
N VAL A 81 8.43 -0.24 -5.97
CA VAL A 81 7.06 0.22 -6.24
C VAL A 81 6.05 -0.59 -5.43
N LEU A 82 6.21 -1.91 -5.37
CA LEU A 82 5.37 -2.77 -4.52
C LEU A 82 5.41 -2.32 -3.06
N MET A 83 6.62 -2.13 -2.50
CA MET A 83 6.78 -1.72 -1.11
C MET A 83 6.19 -0.33 -0.84
N ALA A 84 6.32 0.63 -1.77
CA ALA A 84 5.69 1.94 -1.65
C ALA A 84 4.15 1.86 -1.62
N ILE A 85 3.55 1.01 -2.46
CA ILE A 85 2.08 0.78 -2.45
C ILE A 85 1.65 0.13 -1.13
N GLN A 86 2.41 -0.83 -0.61
CA GLN A 86 2.12 -1.46 0.69
C GLN A 86 2.13 -0.43 1.82
N LEU A 87 3.16 0.42 1.88
CA LEU A 87 3.27 1.48 2.88
C LEU A 87 2.13 2.51 2.76
N LEU A 88 1.71 2.86 1.54
CA LEU A 88 0.56 3.73 1.31
C LEU A 88 -0.74 3.11 1.86
N ILE A 89 -0.98 1.83 1.57
CA ILE A 89 -2.18 1.11 2.05
C ILE A 89 -2.17 0.98 3.57
N GLU A 90 -1.02 0.62 4.15
CA GLU A 90 -0.84 0.53 5.60
C GLU A 90 -1.11 1.87 6.27
N GLN A 91 -0.59 2.97 5.70
CA GLN A 91 -0.86 4.31 6.20
C GLN A 91 -2.37 4.63 6.22
N VAL A 92 -3.11 4.34 5.16
CA VAL A 92 -4.58 4.55 5.13
C VAL A 92 -5.29 3.66 6.16
N SER A 93 -4.81 2.42 6.35
CA SER A 93 -5.37 1.50 7.35
C SER A 93 -5.16 2.02 8.77
N LEU A 94 -3.98 2.58 9.08
CA LEU A 94 -3.66 3.20 10.38
C LEU A 94 -4.52 4.43 10.68
N GLU A 95 -4.81 5.24 9.66
CA GLU A 95 -5.71 6.40 9.74
C GLU A 95 -7.20 5.98 9.91
N LYS A 96 -7.51 4.69 9.74
CA LYS A 96 -8.87 4.11 9.85
C LYS A 96 -9.89 4.71 8.87
N ASN A 97 -9.42 5.24 7.74
CA ASN A 97 -10.28 5.78 6.68
C ASN A 97 -10.76 4.65 5.76
N VAL A 98 -11.86 4.01 6.15
CA VAL A 98 -12.41 2.84 5.44
C VAL A 98 -12.78 3.15 3.98
N PRO A 99 -13.44 4.29 3.63
CA PRO A 99 -13.71 4.63 2.24
C PRO A 99 -12.45 4.74 1.38
N LEU A 100 -11.42 5.42 1.86
CA LEU A 100 -10.15 5.54 1.14
C LEU A 100 -9.47 4.17 0.99
N LEU A 101 -9.46 3.37 2.06
CA LEU A 101 -8.89 2.02 2.05
C LEU A 101 -9.56 1.13 1.00
N GLN A 102 -10.88 1.24 0.86
CA GLN A 102 -11.62 0.51 -0.17
C GLN A 102 -11.24 0.94 -1.58
N GLN A 103 -10.96 2.24 -1.81
CA GLN A 103 -10.44 2.71 -3.10
C GLN A 103 -9.02 2.21 -3.36
N MET A 104 -8.15 2.19 -2.35
CA MET A 104 -6.80 1.63 -2.47
C MET A 104 -6.84 0.16 -2.89
N TYR A 105 -7.73 -0.62 -2.27
CA TYR A 105 -7.93 -2.00 -2.69
C TYR A 105 -8.44 -2.10 -4.12
N GLN A 106 -9.48 -1.36 -4.48
CA GLN A 106 -10.11 -1.47 -5.78
C GLN A 106 -9.20 -1.06 -6.94
N TYR A 107 -8.52 0.08 -6.82
CA TYR A 107 -7.83 0.71 -7.94
C TYR A 107 -6.31 0.47 -7.95
N LEU A 108 -5.72 -0.01 -6.85
CA LEU A 108 -4.31 -0.37 -6.79
C LEU A 108 -4.15 -1.86 -6.60
N LEU A 109 -4.65 -2.42 -5.49
CA LEU A 109 -4.31 -3.79 -5.10
C LEU A 109 -4.98 -4.86 -5.99
N PHE A 110 -6.26 -4.69 -6.32
CA PHE A 110 -7.04 -5.63 -7.13
C PHE A 110 -7.07 -5.26 -8.62
N ASP A 111 -6.32 -4.25 -9.04
CA ASP A 111 -6.15 -3.95 -10.46
C ASP A 111 -4.91 -4.65 -11.01
N PHE A 112 -5.11 -5.90 -11.44
CA PHE A 112 -4.03 -6.80 -11.89
C PHE A 112 -3.29 -6.30 -13.14
N ARG A 113 -3.87 -5.34 -13.88
CA ARG A 113 -3.20 -4.66 -15.00
C ARG A 113 -2.00 -3.83 -14.55
N ILE A 114 -1.90 -3.48 -13.26
CA ILE A 114 -0.71 -2.81 -12.71
C ILE A 114 0.40 -3.84 -12.48
N TRP A 115 0.03 -5.06 -12.06
CA TRP A 115 0.95 -6.04 -11.50
C TRP A 115 1.51 -7.01 -12.54
N ASN A 116 0.80 -7.22 -13.65
CA ASN A 116 1.19 -8.15 -14.71
C ASN A 116 2.34 -7.67 -15.62
N HIS A 117 2.80 -6.41 -15.49
CA HIS A 117 3.85 -5.82 -16.33
C HIS A 117 5.23 -5.74 -15.67
N GLY A 118 5.34 -5.98 -14.36
CA GLY A 118 6.63 -5.97 -13.65
C GLY A 118 7.38 -7.30 -13.73
N ASP A 119 8.59 -7.34 -13.18
CA ASP A 119 9.41 -8.54 -13.15
C ASP A 119 8.86 -9.63 -12.22
N PHE A 120 9.43 -10.83 -12.31
CA PHE A 120 8.94 -11.98 -11.54
C PHE A 120 8.93 -11.74 -10.01
N PRO A 121 9.99 -11.17 -9.38
CA PRO A 121 9.96 -10.79 -7.97
C PRO A 121 8.81 -9.84 -7.59
N PHE A 122 8.52 -8.84 -8.43
CA PHE A 122 7.42 -7.91 -8.22
C PHE A 122 6.07 -8.62 -8.22
N GLN A 123 5.83 -9.50 -9.20
CA GLN A 123 4.60 -10.27 -9.34
C GLN A 123 4.38 -11.22 -8.14
N ILE A 124 5.40 -12.00 -7.76
CA ILE A 124 5.31 -12.90 -6.61
C ILE A 124 5.07 -12.11 -5.32
N GLY A 125 5.74 -10.97 -5.15
CA GLY A 125 5.54 -10.11 -3.98
C GLY A 125 4.10 -9.58 -3.89
N HIS A 126 3.48 -9.21 -5.01
CA HIS A 126 2.07 -8.81 -5.04
C HIS A 126 1.14 -9.93 -4.61
N ILE A 127 1.31 -11.15 -5.15
CA ILE A 127 0.51 -12.32 -4.78
C ILE A 127 0.63 -12.65 -3.28
N GLN A 128 1.85 -12.57 -2.74
CA GLN A 128 2.09 -12.78 -1.32
C GLN A 128 1.38 -11.73 -0.47
N TYR A 129 1.49 -10.46 -0.85
CA TYR A 129 0.83 -9.37 -0.13
C TYR A 129 -0.71 -9.49 -0.18
N LEU A 130 -1.25 -9.79 -1.37
CA LEU A 130 -2.68 -10.02 -1.57
C LEU A 130 -3.19 -11.15 -0.68
N SER A 131 -2.42 -12.24 -0.58
CA SER A 131 -2.74 -13.38 0.28
C SER A 131 -2.81 -12.98 1.76
N THR A 132 -1.89 -12.14 2.23
CA THR A 132 -1.90 -11.61 3.60
C THR A 132 -3.16 -10.77 3.86
N ILE A 133 -3.44 -9.77 3.02
CA ILE A 133 -4.60 -8.88 3.18
C ILE A 133 -5.93 -9.66 3.14
N ILE A 134 -6.07 -10.60 2.21
CA ILE A 134 -7.27 -11.43 2.12
C ILE A 134 -7.41 -12.34 3.34
N LYS A 135 -6.31 -12.94 3.83
CA LYS A 135 -6.32 -13.86 4.98
C LYS A 135 -6.82 -13.17 6.25
N ASP A 136 -6.47 -11.91 6.44
CA ASP A 136 -6.82 -11.12 7.62
C ASP A 136 -8.30 -10.70 7.63
N SER A 137 -8.90 -10.54 6.45
CA SER A 137 -10.30 -10.07 6.30
C SER A 137 -11.16 -10.97 5.37
N ARG A 138 -10.97 -12.30 5.48
CA ARG A 138 -11.56 -13.30 4.56
C ARG A 138 -13.05 -13.13 4.28
N ARG A 139 -13.85 -12.87 5.32
CA ARG A 139 -15.32 -12.72 5.18
C ARG A 139 -15.71 -11.49 4.36
N VAL A 140 -15.01 -10.38 4.56
CA VAL A 140 -15.28 -9.11 3.87
C VAL A 140 -14.93 -9.22 2.40
N PHE A 141 -13.72 -9.70 2.08
CA PHE A 141 -13.28 -9.85 0.69
C PHE A 141 -14.09 -10.89 -0.08
N ARG A 142 -14.45 -12.01 0.55
CA ARG A 142 -15.35 -13.01 -0.06
C ARG A 142 -16.72 -12.40 -0.38
N LYS A 143 -17.28 -11.58 0.50
CA LYS A 143 -18.57 -10.92 0.27
C LYS A 143 -18.49 -9.86 -0.83
N LYS A 144 -17.39 -9.10 -0.88
CA LYS A 144 -17.23 -7.98 -1.83
C LYS A 144 -16.87 -8.44 -3.25
N TYR A 145 -15.90 -9.33 -3.39
CA TYR A 145 -15.37 -9.74 -4.70
C TYR A 145 -15.83 -11.14 -5.13
N GLY A 146 -16.12 -12.04 -4.17
CA GLY A 146 -16.42 -13.43 -4.46
C GLY A 146 -15.16 -14.28 -4.68
N VAL A 147 -15.25 -15.57 -4.36
CA VAL A 147 -14.13 -16.51 -4.55
C VAL A 147 -13.82 -16.68 -6.04
N GLN A 148 -14.85 -16.75 -6.87
CA GLN A 148 -14.71 -17.00 -8.30
C GLN A 148 -13.97 -15.87 -9.02
N PHE A 149 -14.31 -14.60 -8.72
CA PHE A 149 -13.56 -13.46 -9.25
C PHE A 149 -12.07 -13.53 -8.95
N LEU A 150 -11.70 -13.88 -7.71
CA LEU A 150 -10.30 -14.00 -7.31
C LEU A 150 -9.59 -15.10 -8.08
N LEU A 151 -10.23 -16.27 -8.20
CA LEU A 151 -9.68 -17.40 -8.95
C LEU A 151 -9.57 -17.11 -10.45
N ASP A 152 -10.59 -16.46 -11.04
CA ASP A 152 -10.60 -16.09 -12.46
C ASP A 152 -9.54 -15.05 -12.75
N THR A 153 -9.37 -14.07 -11.86
CA THR A 153 -8.34 -13.03 -12.03
C THR A 153 -6.94 -13.63 -11.93
N LEU A 154 -6.69 -14.51 -10.95
CA LEU A 154 -5.43 -15.25 -10.86
C LEU A 154 -5.19 -16.11 -12.11
N ARG A 155 -6.23 -16.77 -12.64
CA ARG A 155 -6.12 -17.56 -13.87
C ARG A 155 -5.84 -16.71 -15.11
N ILE A 156 -6.48 -15.54 -15.26
CA ILE A 156 -6.29 -14.67 -16.42
C ILE A 156 -4.88 -14.07 -16.44
N TYR A 157 -4.36 -13.64 -15.29
CA TYR A 157 -3.08 -12.92 -15.23
C TYR A 157 -1.87 -13.80 -14.89
N TYR A 158 -2.08 -14.94 -14.23
CA TYR A 158 -1.03 -15.84 -13.78
C TYR A 158 -1.28 -17.32 -14.12
N GLY A 159 -2.36 -17.64 -14.81
CA GLY A 159 -2.61 -18.98 -15.32
C GLY A 159 -1.65 -19.29 -16.46
N TYR A 160 -1.10 -20.50 -16.46
CA TYR A 160 -0.32 -21.00 -17.58
C TYR A 160 -1.24 -21.13 -18.81
N ASP A 161 -0.91 -20.45 -19.90
CA ASP A 161 -1.38 -20.86 -21.22
C ASP A 161 -0.74 -22.22 -21.53
N VAL A 162 -1.49 -23.31 -21.39
CA VAL A 162 -1.10 -24.66 -21.83
C VAL A 162 -1.20 -24.78 -23.36
N SER A 163 -0.85 -23.72 -24.08
CA SER A 163 -0.91 -23.64 -25.53
C SER A 163 0.29 -22.89 -26.07
N ALA A 164 1.47 -23.39 -25.73
CA ALA A 164 2.57 -23.40 -26.69
C ALA A 164 2.76 -24.86 -27.12
N PRO A 165 2.17 -25.30 -28.24
CA PRO A 165 2.63 -26.52 -28.89
C PRO A 165 3.99 -26.21 -29.53
N SER A 166 4.97 -27.05 -29.14
CA SER A 166 6.23 -27.42 -29.82
C SER A 166 6.76 -26.55 -30.95
#